data_AF-A0A656JXF1-F1
#
_entry.id   AF-A0A656JXF1-F1
#
_cell.length_a   1.000
_cell.length_b   1.000
_cell.length_c   1.000
_cell.angle_alpha   90.00
_cell.angle_beta   90.00
_cell.angle_gamma   90.00
#
_symmetry.space_group_name_H-M   'P 1'
#
loop_
_entity.id
_entity.type
_entity.pdbx_description
1 polymer ?
#
loop_
_entity_poly.entity_id
_entity_poly.type
_entity_poly.pdbx_seq_one_letter_code
_entity_poly.pdbx_strand_id
1 'polypeptide(L)' 'MTTGSITYRGQQLVGADERTLRELRGNRIAMIFQEPMTSLNPLHSVSRQI' A
#
# COMPACT_ATOMS: atom_id res chain seq x y z
N MET A 1 -5.04 -6.40 -23.97
CA MET A 1 -3.95 -6.46 -22.97
C MET A 1 -3.76 -5.07 -22.43
N THR A 2 -3.87 -4.88 -21.12
CA THR A 2 -3.69 -3.56 -20.51
C THR A 2 -2.22 -3.38 -20.17
N THR A 3 -1.60 -2.31 -20.66
CA THR A 3 -0.23 -1.91 -20.33
C THR A 3 -0.25 -0.62 -19.52
N GLY A 4 0.73 -0.43 -18.65
CA GLY A 4 0.81 0.75 -17.79
C GLY A 4 2.16 0.87 -17.11
N SER A 5 2.46 2.08 -16.62
CA SER A 5 3.67 2.36 -15.86
C SER A 5 3.37 3.33 -14.73
N ILE A 6 4.02 3.14 -13.59
CA ILE A 6 3.92 4.01 -12.44
C ILE A 6 5.34 4.21 -11.93
N THR A 7 5.84 5.44 -11.98
CA THR A 7 7.16 5.77 -11.46
C THR A 7 7.03 6.57 -10.18
N TYR A 8 7.85 6.21 -9.18
CA TYR A 8 7.97 6.95 -7.93
C TYR A 8 9.44 7.28 -7.72
N ARG A 9 9.79 8.58 -7.70
CA ARG A 9 11.17 9.06 -7.54
C ARG A 9 12.17 8.37 -8.50
N GLY A 10 11.76 8.16 -9.76
CA GLY A 10 12.58 7.49 -10.77
C GLY A 10 12.55 5.96 -10.74
N GLN A 11 11.93 5.33 -9.75
CA GLN A 11 11.77 3.88 -9.67
C GLN A 11 10.46 3.44 -10.33
N GLN A 12 10.52 2.52 -11.30
CA GLN A 12 9.35 1.83 -11.84
C GLN A 12 8.76 0.90 -10.77
N LEU A 13 7.44 1.00 -10.57
CA LEU A 13 6.70 0.19 -9.59
C LEU A 13 5.90 -0.94 -10.24
N VAL A 14 5.41 -0.75 -11.47
CA VAL A 14 4.72 -1.81 -12.20
C VAL A 14 5.72 -2.88 -12.58
N GLY A 15 5.56 -4.09 -12.02
CA GLY A 15 6.49 -5.21 -12.21
C GLY A 15 7.72 -5.19 -11.29
N ALA A 16 7.79 -4.28 -10.30
CA ALA A 16 8.84 -4.32 -9.29
C ALA A 16 8.70 -5.56 -8.38
N ASP A 17 9.81 -6.04 -7.83
CA ASP A 17 9.81 -7.20 -6.94
C ASP A 17 9.16 -6.88 -5.57
N GLU A 18 8.73 -7.93 -4.87
CA GLU A 18 8.02 -7.78 -3.60
C GLU A 18 8.90 -7.13 -2.52
N ARG A 19 10.22 -7.31 -2.58
CA ARG A 19 11.14 -6.70 -1.61
C ARG A 19 11.15 -5.18 -1.75
N THR A 20 11.31 -4.70 -2.98
CA THR A 20 11.27 -3.29 -3.33
C THR A 20 9.94 -2.67 -2.94
N LEU A 21 8.82 -3.36 -3.22
CA LEU A 21 7.49 -2.89 -2.86
C LEU A 21 7.30 -2.81 -1.34
N ARG A 22 7.80 -3.78 -0.57
CA ARG A 22 7.75 -3.75 0.91
C ARG A 22 8.53 -2.59 1.51
N GLU A 23 9.70 -2.26 0.97
CA GLU A 23 10.52 -1.13 1.46
C GLU A 23 9.85 0.24 1.22
N LEU A 24 9.01 0.35 0.18
CA LEU A 24 8.26 1.57 -0.14
C LEU A 24 6.97 1.70 0.69
N ARG A 25 6.25 0.61 0.90
CA ARG A 25 4.98 0.59 1.64
C ARG A 25 5.21 0.90 3.13
N GLY A 26 4.30 1.67 3.73
CA GLY A 26 4.35 2.05 5.15
C GLY A 26 5.37 3.14 5.48
N ASN A 27 6.57 3.07 4.91
CA ASN A 27 7.63 4.06 5.17
C ASN A 27 7.57 5.29 4.24
N ARG A 28 7.18 5.09 2.98
CA ARG A 28 7.20 6.15 1.95
C ARG A 28 5.85 6.35 1.28
N ILE A 29 5.05 5.28 1.20
CA ILE A 29 3.73 5.26 0.58
C ILE A 29 2.78 4.54 1.53
N ALA A 30 1.71 5.22 1.93
CA ALA A 30 0.61 4.65 2.69
C ALA A 30 -0.69 4.81 1.90
N MET A 31 -1.63 3.91 2.15
CA MET A 31 -2.95 3.94 1.53
C MET A 31 -3.97 4.42 2.56
N ILE A 32 -4.83 5.34 2.15
CA ILE A 32 -6.02 5.76 2.92
C ILE A 32 -7.23 5.33 2.12
N PHE A 33 -8.03 4.43 2.67
CA PHE A 33 -9.24 3.93 2.02
C PHE A 33 -10.39 4.93 2.19
N GLN A 34 -11.23 5.08 1.16
CA GLN A 34 -12.39 5.98 1.20
C GLN A 34 -13.46 5.48 2.19
N GLU A 35 -13.57 4.17 2.40
CA GLU A 35 -14.41 3.54 3.43
C GLU A 35 -13.51 2.89 4.51
N PRO A 36 -12.93 3.68 5.42
CA PRO A 36 -11.92 3.18 6.36
C PRO A 36 -12.40 2.04 7.27
N MET A 37 -13.72 1.95 7.48
CA MET A 37 -14.35 0.96 8.35
C MET A 37 -14.33 -0.47 7.82
N THR A 38 -14.14 -0.69 6.50
CA THR A 38 -14.08 -2.04 5.91
C THR A 38 -12.69 -2.67 6.02
N SER A 39 -11.66 -1.86 6.30
CA SER A 39 -10.26 -2.28 6.37
C SER A 39 -9.79 -2.58 7.80
N LEU A 40 -10.61 -2.24 8.79
CA LEU A 40 -10.36 -2.49 10.21
C LEU A 40 -11.21 -3.68 10.67
N ASN A 41 -10.65 -4.57 11.47
CA ASN A 41 -11.41 -5.66 12.08
C ASN A 41 -12.29 -5.10 13.21
N PRO A 42 -13.63 -5.08 13.07
CA PRO A 42 -14.51 -4.43 14.03
C PRO A 42 -14.51 -5.07 15.43
N LEU A 43 -13.96 -6.28 15.58
CA LEU A 43 -13.82 -6.96 16.87
C LEU A 43 -12.63 -6.47 17.70
N HIS A 44 -11.75 -5.65 17.12
CA HIS A 44 -10.54 -5.16 17.77
C HIS A 44 -10.56 -3.63 17.84
N SER A 45 -10.14 -3.04 18.95
CA SER A 45 -9.88 -1.59 18.98
C SER A 45 -8.80 -1.22 17.96
N VAL A 46 -8.83 0.02 17.46
CA VAL A 46 -7.82 0.53 16.51
C VAL A 46 -6.40 0.30 17.04
N SER A 47 -6.17 0.51 18.33
CA SER A 47 -4.86 0.28 18.98
C SER A 47 -4.33 -1.15 18.94
N ARG A 48 -5.19 -2.17 18.72
CA ARG A 48 -4.80 -3.58 18.66
C ARG A 48 -4.56 -4.05 17.22
N GLN A 49 -4.78 -3.18 16.23
CA GLN A 49 -4.66 -3.49 14.79
C GLN A 49 -3.46 -2.80 14.12
N ILE A 50 -2.87 -1.81 14.79
CA ILE A 50 -1.72 -1.04 14.31
C ILE A 50 -0.44 -1.64 14.90
#